data_AF-Q9KF02-F1
#
_entry.id   AF-Q9KF02-F1
#
_cell.length_a   1.000
_cell.length_b   1.000
_cell.length_c   1.000
_cell.angle_alpha   90.00
_cell.angle_beta   90.00
_cell.angle_gamma   90.00
#
_symmetry.space_group_name_H-M   'P 1'
#
loop_
_entity.id
_entity.type
_entity.pdbx_description
1 polymer ?
#
loop_
_entity_poly.entity_id
_entity_poly.type
_entity_poly.pdbx_seq_one_letter_code
_entity_poly.pdbx_strand_id
1 'polypeptide(L)'
;MKQIIALGGGGFSMEPENPLLDTYILDQCTKANPKICFIPTASGDSEHYITKFYDFFGKQDCQPSHLSLFRPPTRDLESYLLDKEILYVGGGNTKNLLILWKEWGLDSILRKAWKEGILLAGISAGSICWFEEGVTDSYGDGLEPIKCLGFLKGSHCPHYDGETERRPSYHRLVTSNEIQGGIAADDGVAIHYIGEDIHKIVSSRPRAKAYRLQQFDHKMIETELETVFLGA
;
A
#
# COMPACT_ATOMS: atom_id res chain seq x y z
N MET A 1 18.07 -3.58 -1.93
CA MET A 1 17.32 -3.33 -3.19
C MET A 1 16.09 -2.52 -2.83
N LYS A 2 15.74 -1.47 -3.58
CA LYS A 2 14.57 -0.62 -3.26
C LYS A 2 13.29 -1.38 -3.64
N GLN A 3 12.40 -1.68 -2.70
CA GLN A 3 11.20 -2.48 -2.96
C GLN A 3 9.95 -1.80 -2.39
N ILE A 4 8.86 -1.80 -3.15
CA ILE A 4 7.52 -1.38 -2.70
C ILE A 4 6.51 -2.45 -3.08
N ILE A 5 5.64 -2.86 -2.15
CA ILE A 5 4.51 -3.75 -2.41
C ILE A 5 3.22 -2.98 -2.12
N ALA A 6 2.43 -2.71 -3.16
CA ALA A 6 1.17 -1.99 -3.08
C ALA A 6 -0.01 -2.98 -3.18
N LEU A 7 -0.79 -3.10 -2.11
CA LEU A 7 -1.91 -4.04 -2.00
C LEU A 7 -3.24 -3.33 -2.29
N GLY A 8 -4.02 -3.88 -3.23
CA GLY A 8 -5.38 -3.42 -3.52
C GLY A 8 -6.34 -3.66 -2.35
N GLY A 9 -6.08 -4.69 -1.56
CA GLY A 9 -6.82 -5.08 -0.36
C GLY A 9 -6.31 -6.44 0.11
N GLY A 10 -7.00 -7.06 1.06
CA GLY A 10 -6.62 -8.38 1.59
C GLY A 10 -5.67 -8.32 2.78
N GLY A 11 -4.71 -9.25 2.79
CA GLY A 11 -3.70 -9.40 3.85
C GLY A 11 -4.31 -9.66 5.23
N PHE A 12 -3.50 -9.53 6.29
CA PHE A 12 -3.90 -9.84 7.66
C PHE A 12 -5.17 -9.10 8.14
N SER A 13 -5.46 -7.95 7.54
CA SER A 13 -6.52 -7.06 7.99
C SER A 13 -7.92 -7.41 7.49
N MET A 14 -8.00 -7.97 6.27
CA MET A 14 -9.24 -8.32 5.57
C MET A 14 -9.39 -9.83 5.39
N GLU A 15 -8.28 -10.57 5.33
CA GLU A 15 -8.24 -12.02 5.10
C GLU A 15 -7.34 -12.72 6.14
N PRO A 16 -7.66 -12.66 7.44
CA PRO A 16 -6.79 -13.20 8.50
C PRO A 16 -6.51 -14.71 8.38
N GLU A 17 -7.40 -15.45 7.70
CA GLU A 17 -7.27 -16.89 7.44
C GLU A 17 -6.57 -17.20 6.10
N ASN A 18 -6.16 -16.18 5.33
CA ASN A 18 -5.47 -16.32 4.04
C ASN A 18 -4.13 -15.56 4.06
N PRO A 19 -3.04 -16.19 4.55
CA PRO A 19 -1.77 -15.52 4.80
C PRO A 19 -0.98 -15.20 3.53
N LEU A 20 -1.46 -15.57 2.33
CA LEU A 20 -0.65 -15.62 1.12
C LEU A 20 0.06 -14.28 0.79
N LEU A 21 -0.62 -13.14 0.91
CA LEU A 21 0.01 -11.83 0.65
C LEU A 21 1.00 -11.44 1.75
N ASP A 22 0.68 -11.71 3.01
CA ASP A 22 1.55 -11.35 4.14
C ASP A 22 2.82 -12.22 4.16
N THR A 23 2.67 -13.52 3.90
CA THR A 23 3.80 -14.44 3.68
C THR A 23 4.65 -13.99 2.51
N TYR A 24 4.04 -13.60 1.39
CA TYR A 24 4.78 -13.06 0.25
C TYR A 24 5.63 -11.84 0.64
N ILE A 25 5.11 -10.92 1.46
CA ILE A 25 5.87 -9.76 1.96
C ILE A 25 7.06 -10.19 2.81
N LEU A 26 6.87 -11.12 3.74
CA LEU A 26 7.95 -11.64 4.59
C LEU A 26 9.04 -12.33 3.75
N ASP A 27 8.65 -13.11 2.75
CA ASP A 27 9.56 -13.86 1.87
C ASP A 27 10.45 -12.95 1.00
N GLN A 28 10.12 -11.66 0.86
CA GLN A 28 10.98 -10.70 0.15
C GLN A 28 12.18 -10.25 1.01
N CYS A 29 12.25 -10.66 2.27
CA CYS A 29 13.41 -10.44 3.14
C CYS A 29 14.30 -11.68 3.19
N THR A 30 15.62 -11.47 3.10
CA THR A 30 16.59 -12.57 3.21
C THR A 30 16.88 -12.99 4.65
N LYS A 31 16.42 -12.21 5.64
CA LYS A 31 16.63 -12.51 7.07
C LYS A 31 15.56 -13.50 7.52
N ALA A 32 15.97 -14.55 8.23
CA ALA A 32 15.05 -15.59 8.73
C ALA A 32 14.04 -15.08 9.78
N ASN A 33 14.32 -13.95 10.43
CA ASN A 33 13.42 -13.32 11.39
C ASN A 33 13.48 -11.80 11.20
N PRO A 34 12.79 -11.25 10.18
CA PRO A 34 12.83 -9.84 9.87
C PRO A 34 12.03 -9.02 10.89
N LYS A 35 12.51 -7.81 11.19
CA LYS A 35 11.76 -6.80 11.94
C LYS A 35 10.77 -6.12 11.01
N ILE A 36 9.49 -6.30 11.29
CA ILE A 36 8.39 -5.69 10.57
C ILE A 36 7.71 -4.66 11.47
N CYS A 37 7.56 -3.44 10.96
CA CYS A 37 6.92 -2.35 11.70
C CYS A 37 5.64 -1.90 11.00
N PHE A 38 4.52 -1.96 11.72
CA PHE A 38 3.24 -1.47 11.26
C PHE A 38 3.10 0.04 11.49
N ILE A 39 2.57 0.75 10.50
CA ILE A 39 2.30 2.19 10.54
C ILE A 39 0.78 2.39 10.35
N PRO A 40 -0.02 2.43 11.43
CA PRO A 40 -1.48 2.50 11.39
C PRO A 40 -2.06 3.89 11.17
N THR A 41 -1.25 4.89 10.81
CA THR A 41 -1.64 6.32 10.81
C THR A 41 -2.92 6.62 10.03
N ALA A 42 -3.15 5.96 8.88
CA ALA A 42 -4.36 6.15 8.08
C ALA A 42 -5.65 5.84 8.88
N SER A 43 -5.59 4.91 9.82
CA SER A 43 -6.72 4.54 10.68
C SER A 43 -6.85 5.39 11.95
N GLY A 44 -6.01 6.43 12.10
CA GLY A 44 -5.91 7.19 13.35
C GLY A 44 -5.29 6.37 14.48
N ASP A 45 -4.32 5.51 14.15
CA ASP A 45 -3.67 4.58 15.08
C ASP A 45 -4.68 3.69 15.84
N SER A 46 -5.61 3.09 15.10
CA SER A 46 -6.64 2.21 15.67
C SER A 46 -6.03 1.05 16.44
N GLU A 47 -6.30 0.99 17.75
CA GLU A 47 -5.87 -0.11 18.64
C GLU A 47 -6.36 -1.49 18.15
N HIS A 48 -7.56 -1.56 17.57
CA HIS A 48 -8.10 -2.79 16.98
C HIS A 48 -7.27 -3.23 15.77
N TYR A 49 -6.85 -2.29 14.94
CA TYR A 49 -6.03 -2.60 13.77
C TYR A 49 -4.61 -3.02 14.18
N ILE A 50 -4.04 -2.35 15.17
CA ILE A 50 -2.76 -2.75 15.79
C ILE A 50 -2.87 -4.16 16.38
N THR A 51 -3.97 -4.47 17.07
CA THR A 51 -4.22 -5.81 17.64
C THR A 51 -4.26 -6.87 16.55
N LYS A 52 -5.02 -6.65 15.46
CA LYS A 52 -5.04 -7.56 14.30
C LYS A 52 -3.65 -7.81 13.71
N PHE A 53 -2.82 -6.77 13.63
CA PHE A 53 -1.45 -6.90 13.14
C PHE A 53 -0.64 -7.85 14.03
N TYR A 54 -0.68 -7.66 15.35
CA TYR A 54 0.02 -8.55 16.28
C TYR A 54 -0.56 -9.96 16.35
N ASP A 55 -1.89 -10.11 16.26
CA ASP A 55 -2.56 -11.43 16.25
C ASP A 55 -2.12 -12.31 15.08
N PHE A 56 -1.76 -11.68 13.95
CA PHE A 56 -1.25 -12.36 12.77
C PHE A 56 0.28 -12.49 12.80
N PHE A 57 1.01 -11.37 12.79
CA PHE A 57 2.48 -11.36 12.66
C PHE A 57 3.20 -11.88 13.90
N GLY A 58 2.58 -11.84 15.09
CA GLY A 58 3.11 -12.47 16.29
C GLY A 58 3.18 -14.00 16.24
N LYS A 59 2.49 -14.62 15.26
CA LYS A 59 2.54 -16.07 14.99
C LYS A 59 3.46 -16.43 13.83
N GLN A 60 4.04 -15.44 13.15
CA GLN A 60 4.96 -15.64 12.03
C GLN A 60 6.41 -15.57 12.52
N ASP A 61 7.35 -16.07 11.71
CA ASP A 61 8.79 -15.99 11.99
C ASP A 61 9.33 -14.58 11.74
N CYS A 62 8.90 -13.61 12.55
CA CYS A 62 9.29 -12.20 12.45
C CYS A 62 9.27 -11.49 13.81
N GLN A 63 9.77 -10.26 13.85
CA GLN A 63 9.71 -9.38 15.02
C GLN A 63 8.74 -8.22 14.75
N PRO A 64 7.45 -8.34 15.14
CA PRO A 64 6.47 -7.30 14.91
C PRO A 64 6.66 -6.13 15.88
N SER A 65 6.60 -4.91 15.34
CA SER A 65 6.50 -3.66 16.08
C SER A 65 5.47 -2.74 15.41
N HIS A 66 5.14 -1.60 16.02
CA HIS A 66 4.35 -0.57 15.35
C HIS A 66 4.85 0.83 15.72
N LEU A 67 4.63 1.79 14.82
CA LEU A 67 4.86 3.20 15.03
C LEU A 67 3.51 3.92 15.14
N SER A 68 3.10 4.27 16.35
CA SER A 68 2.01 5.21 16.56
C SER A 68 2.55 6.65 16.54
N LEU A 69 1.88 7.56 15.84
CA LEU A 69 2.14 9.01 15.95
C LEU A 69 1.32 9.65 17.06
N PHE A 70 0.23 9.00 17.50
CA PHE A 70 -0.58 9.45 18.64
C PHE A 70 0.07 9.10 19.99
N ARG A 71 0.88 8.04 20.02
CA ARG A 71 1.71 7.62 21.17
C ARG A 71 3.09 7.17 20.68
N PRO A 72 4.00 8.11 20.34
CA PRO A 72 5.30 7.78 19.78
C PRO A 72 6.12 6.82 20.67
N PRO A 73 6.68 5.73 20.12
CA PRO A 73 7.52 4.79 20.89
C PRO A 73 8.88 5.39 21.25
N THR A 74 9.30 6.44 20.55
CA THR A 74 10.55 7.18 20.79
C THR A 74 10.45 8.59 20.20
N ARG A 75 11.38 9.47 20.57
CA ARG A 75 11.57 10.78 19.92
C ARG A 75 12.31 10.68 18.59
N ASP A 76 13.20 9.70 18.45
CA ASP A 76 13.98 9.49 17.24
C ASP A 76 13.28 8.48 16.32
N LEU A 77 12.30 8.99 15.56
CA LEU A 77 11.52 8.18 14.64
C LEU A 77 12.34 7.63 13.47
N GLU A 78 13.36 8.38 13.06
CA GLU A 78 14.22 8.00 11.94
C GLU A 78 15.03 6.75 12.30
N SER A 79 15.77 6.77 13.40
CA SER A 79 16.51 5.59 13.86
C SER A 79 15.58 4.41 14.15
N TYR A 80 14.37 4.67 14.68
CA TYR A 80 13.39 3.62 14.94
C TYR A 80 12.94 2.89 13.67
N LEU A 81 12.65 3.64 12.59
CA LEU A 81 12.20 3.06 11.33
C LEU A 81 13.34 2.47 10.50
N LEU A 82 14.53 3.08 10.53
CA LEU A 82 15.70 2.57 9.79
C LEU A 82 16.29 1.28 10.39
N ASP A 83 15.95 0.95 11.63
CA ASP A 83 16.29 -0.33 12.26
C ASP A 83 15.45 -1.51 11.72
N LYS A 84 14.44 -1.27 10.87
CA LYS A 84 13.51 -2.29 10.38
C LYS A 84 13.91 -2.84 9.02
N GLU A 85 13.41 -4.03 8.71
CA GLU A 85 13.53 -4.60 7.36
C GLU A 85 12.27 -4.34 6.52
N ILE A 86 11.11 -4.28 7.18
CA ILE A 86 9.81 -4.10 6.53
C ILE A 86 9.02 -3.01 7.26
N LEU A 87 8.49 -2.05 6.50
CA LEU A 87 7.53 -1.06 6.98
C LEU A 87 6.19 -1.33 6.28
N TYR A 88 5.16 -1.69 7.05
CA TYR A 88 3.83 -2.00 6.55
C TYR A 88 2.86 -0.87 6.91
N VAL A 89 2.26 -0.22 5.92
CA VAL A 89 1.33 0.89 6.13
C VAL A 89 -0.12 0.41 6.02
N GLY A 90 -0.91 0.66 7.07
CA GLY A 90 -2.32 0.27 7.13
C GLY A 90 -3.25 1.11 6.25
N GLY A 91 -4.45 0.60 6.03
CA GLY A 91 -5.55 1.32 5.38
C GLY A 91 -6.24 2.35 6.28
N GLY A 92 -7.13 3.15 5.69
CA GLY A 92 -7.89 4.20 6.37
C GLY A 92 -8.00 5.47 5.53
N ASN A 93 -7.82 6.64 6.13
CA ASN A 93 -7.92 7.93 5.45
C ASN A 93 -6.56 8.39 4.90
N THR A 94 -6.38 8.32 3.57
CA THR A 94 -5.17 8.72 2.86
C THR A 94 -4.80 10.18 3.09
N LYS A 95 -5.80 11.08 3.09
CA LYS A 95 -5.57 12.53 3.28
C LYS A 95 -4.95 12.82 4.65
N ASN A 96 -5.52 12.25 5.71
CA ASN A 96 -5.04 12.45 7.08
C ASN A 96 -3.65 11.84 7.28
N LEU A 97 -3.40 10.65 6.72
CA LEU A 97 -2.07 10.05 6.71
C LEU A 97 -1.04 11.01 6.10
N LEU A 98 -1.29 11.53 4.90
CA LEU A 98 -0.32 12.37 4.18
C LEU A 98 -0.04 13.69 4.91
N ILE A 99 -1.09 14.33 5.45
CA ILE A 99 -0.95 15.58 6.21
C ILE A 99 -0.14 15.34 7.49
N LEU A 100 -0.46 14.31 8.26
CA LEU A 100 0.27 13.99 9.48
C LEU A 100 1.73 13.62 9.18
N TRP A 101 1.98 12.80 8.16
CA TRP A 101 3.35 12.41 7.85
C TRP A 101 4.23 13.58 7.44
N LYS A 102 3.67 14.55 6.71
CA LYS A 102 4.38 15.79 6.39
C LYS A 102 4.73 16.59 7.65
N GLU A 103 3.80 16.70 8.60
CA GLU A 103 4.03 17.42 9.86
C GLU A 103 5.09 16.72 10.74
N TRP A 104 5.08 15.39 10.76
CA TRP A 104 6.03 14.58 11.55
C TRP A 104 7.35 14.29 10.83
N GLY A 105 7.53 14.75 9.59
CA GLY A 105 8.70 14.46 8.75
C GLY A 105 8.83 13.00 8.32
N LEU A 106 7.76 12.21 8.46
CA LEU A 106 7.76 10.78 8.16
C LEU A 106 7.89 10.49 6.66
N ASP A 107 7.38 11.40 5.82
CA ASP A 107 7.53 11.36 4.36
C ASP A 107 9.01 11.25 3.94
N SER A 108 9.87 12.05 4.55
CA SER A 108 11.31 12.09 4.30
C SER A 108 12.01 10.86 4.86
N ILE A 109 11.64 10.42 6.06
CA ILE A 109 12.17 9.21 6.70
C ILE A 109 11.84 7.96 5.87
N LEU A 110 10.60 7.82 5.40
CA LEU A 110 10.17 6.69 4.58
C LEU A 110 10.88 6.69 3.22
N ARG A 111 11.10 7.86 2.62
CA ARG A 111 11.88 7.96 1.39
C ARG A 111 13.33 7.51 1.59
N LYS A 112 13.92 7.83 2.75
CA LYS A 112 15.26 7.37 3.13
C LYS A 112 15.28 5.86 3.35
N ALA A 113 14.34 5.33 4.13
CA ALA A 113 14.18 3.89 4.37
C ALA A 113 14.12 3.09 3.05
N TRP A 114 13.28 3.54 2.11
CA TRP A 114 13.19 2.93 0.79
C TRP A 114 14.51 2.96 0.02
N LYS A 115 15.23 4.09 0.04
CA LYS A 115 16.54 4.24 -0.61
C LYS A 115 17.61 3.33 0.00
N GLU A 116 17.54 3.07 1.31
CA GLU A 116 18.42 2.13 2.02
C GLU A 116 18.04 0.66 1.79
N GLY A 117 16.92 0.41 1.10
CA GLY A 117 16.49 -0.93 0.71
C GLY A 117 15.59 -1.63 1.71
N ILE A 118 15.02 -0.88 2.67
CA ILE A 118 13.93 -1.35 3.52
C ILE A 118 12.70 -1.55 2.64
N LEU A 119 12.03 -2.70 2.81
CA LEU A 119 10.82 -3.02 2.07
C LEU A 119 9.66 -2.17 2.58
N LEU A 120 9.02 -1.42 1.69
CA LEU A 120 7.78 -0.73 2.00
C LEU A 120 6.60 -1.55 1.50
N ALA A 121 5.65 -1.85 2.37
CA ALA A 121 4.38 -2.44 2.00
C ALA A 121 3.25 -1.50 2.42
N GLY A 122 2.13 -1.55 1.70
CA GLY A 122 0.95 -0.80 2.13
C GLY A 122 -0.32 -1.31 1.48
N ILE A 123 -1.41 -1.23 2.24
CA ILE A 123 -2.74 -1.66 1.82
C ILE A 123 -3.69 -0.47 1.75
N SER A 124 -4.53 -0.41 0.71
CA SER A 124 -5.57 0.62 0.58
C SER A 124 -4.96 2.04 0.64
N ALA A 125 -5.30 2.87 1.64
CA ALA A 125 -4.63 4.16 1.85
C ALA A 125 -3.10 4.07 1.93
N GLY A 126 -2.59 3.00 2.54
CA GLY A 126 -1.16 2.72 2.59
C GLY A 126 -0.56 2.29 1.25
N SER A 127 -1.36 1.74 0.31
CA SER A 127 -0.89 1.46 -1.05
C SER A 127 -0.89 2.73 -1.90
N ILE A 128 -1.93 3.56 -1.75
CA ILE A 128 -2.09 4.82 -2.48
C ILE A 128 -0.94 5.79 -2.20
N CYS A 129 -0.51 5.90 -0.93
CA CYS A 129 0.44 6.94 -0.53
C CYS A 129 1.79 6.89 -1.25
N TRP A 130 2.19 5.74 -1.81
CA TRP A 130 3.45 5.58 -2.53
C TRP A 130 3.49 6.24 -3.91
N PHE A 131 2.34 6.48 -4.53
CA PHE A 131 2.25 6.96 -5.90
C PHE A 131 2.36 8.49 -5.97
N GLU A 132 2.42 9.06 -7.17
CA GLU A 132 2.31 10.52 -7.36
C GLU A 132 0.88 10.98 -7.07
N GLU A 133 -0.10 10.17 -7.49
CA GLU A 133 -1.52 10.46 -7.36
C GLU A 133 -2.33 9.21 -6.97
N GLY A 134 -3.57 9.40 -6.54
CA GLY A 134 -4.45 8.29 -6.20
C GLY A 134 -5.93 8.64 -6.24
N VAL A 135 -6.76 7.61 -6.24
CA VAL A 135 -8.22 7.71 -6.10
C VAL A 135 -8.58 7.44 -4.65
N THR A 136 -9.28 8.36 -3.99
CA THR A 136 -9.62 8.24 -2.56
C THR A 136 -11.01 8.76 -2.21
N ASP A 137 -11.58 8.16 -1.17
CA ASP A 137 -12.80 8.52 -0.45
C ASP A 137 -12.53 9.34 0.83
N SER A 138 -11.30 9.88 0.97
CA SER A 138 -10.86 10.56 2.20
C SER A 138 -11.69 11.79 2.61
N TYR A 139 -12.54 12.30 1.72
CA TYR A 139 -13.31 13.54 1.86
C TYR A 139 -14.78 13.32 2.27
N GLY A 140 -15.19 12.07 2.47
CA GLY A 140 -16.58 11.70 2.74
C GLY A 140 -17.18 10.98 1.54
N ASP A 141 -18.31 11.47 1.05
CA ASP A 141 -19.02 10.82 -0.05
C ASP A 141 -18.30 11.03 -1.39
N GLY A 142 -18.14 9.94 -2.14
CA GLY A 142 -17.57 9.96 -3.48
C GLY A 142 -16.06 9.72 -3.54
N LEU A 143 -15.55 9.63 -4.77
CA LEU A 143 -14.15 9.37 -5.05
C LEU A 143 -13.50 10.56 -5.75
N GLU A 144 -12.42 11.04 -5.14
CA GLU A 144 -11.69 12.23 -5.53
C GLU A 144 -10.22 11.93 -5.81
N PRO A 145 -9.56 12.76 -6.64
CA PRO A 145 -8.13 12.68 -6.84
C PRO A 145 -7.35 13.20 -5.63
N ILE A 146 -6.20 12.61 -5.35
CA ILE A 146 -5.28 13.09 -4.30
C ILE A 146 -3.83 13.02 -4.77
N LYS A 147 -3.02 14.01 -4.40
CA LYS A 147 -1.56 13.99 -4.57
C LYS A 147 -0.89 13.27 -3.41
N CYS A 148 0.08 12.42 -3.70
CA CYS A 148 0.71 11.51 -2.74
C CYS A 148 2.24 11.73 -2.67
N LEU A 149 2.99 10.77 -2.14
CA LEU A 149 4.42 10.96 -1.84
C LEU A 149 5.32 10.98 -3.09
N GLY A 150 4.87 10.41 -4.21
CA GLY A 150 5.62 10.32 -5.46
C GLY A 150 6.89 9.47 -5.31
N PHE A 151 6.77 8.27 -4.75
CA PHE A 151 7.84 7.27 -4.79
C PHE A 151 7.73 6.43 -6.07
N LEU A 152 6.50 6.16 -6.49
CA LEU A 152 6.12 5.51 -7.74
C LEU A 152 5.39 6.50 -8.64
N LYS A 153 5.57 6.38 -9.95
CA LYS A 153 4.96 7.26 -10.96
C LYS A 153 3.49 6.95 -11.23
N GLY A 154 2.75 7.95 -11.69
CA GLY A 154 1.35 7.83 -12.07
C GLY A 154 0.43 7.68 -10.86
N SER A 155 -0.76 7.12 -11.10
CA SER A 155 -1.80 7.00 -10.08
C SER A 155 -2.08 5.56 -9.63
N HIS A 156 -2.73 5.41 -8.47
CA HIS A 156 -3.18 4.11 -7.97
C HIS A 156 -4.64 4.10 -7.51
N CYS A 157 -5.32 2.97 -7.77
CA CYS A 157 -6.68 2.71 -7.32
C CYS A 157 -6.77 1.29 -6.72
N PRO A 158 -6.74 1.14 -5.38
CA PRO A 158 -7.00 -0.14 -4.70
C PRO A 158 -8.51 -0.45 -4.67
N HIS A 159 -8.90 -1.62 -4.18
CA HIS A 159 -10.30 -2.10 -4.09
C HIS A 159 -11.08 -2.07 -5.40
N TYR A 160 -10.40 -2.29 -6.52
CA TYR A 160 -10.96 -2.02 -7.85
C TYR A 160 -12.18 -2.88 -8.22
N ASP A 161 -12.28 -4.09 -7.66
CA ASP A 161 -13.44 -4.99 -7.73
C ASP A 161 -14.39 -4.86 -6.53
N GLY A 162 -13.87 -4.51 -5.35
CA GLY A 162 -14.59 -4.53 -4.07
C GLY A 162 -15.59 -3.39 -3.89
N GLU A 163 -15.37 -2.25 -4.56
CA GLU A 163 -16.21 -1.05 -4.45
C GLU A 163 -16.73 -0.62 -5.82
N THR A 164 -18.05 -0.68 -6.03
CA THR A 164 -18.69 -0.51 -7.35
C THR A 164 -18.32 0.79 -8.06
N GLU A 165 -18.09 1.87 -7.29
CA GLU A 165 -17.80 3.18 -7.84
C GLU A 165 -16.32 3.40 -8.19
N ARG A 166 -15.39 2.54 -7.76
CA ARG A 166 -13.95 2.75 -7.98
C ARG A 166 -13.55 2.67 -9.42
N ARG A 167 -13.97 1.62 -10.12
CA ARG A 167 -13.71 1.44 -11.55
C ARG A 167 -14.24 2.59 -12.41
N PRO A 168 -15.54 2.94 -12.36
CA PRO A 168 -16.07 4.06 -13.15
C PRO A 168 -15.46 5.41 -12.73
N SER A 169 -15.22 5.65 -11.44
CA SER A 169 -14.58 6.89 -10.98
C SER A 169 -13.15 7.02 -11.47
N TYR A 170 -12.37 5.95 -11.44
CA TYR A 170 -10.99 6.00 -11.93
C TYR A 170 -10.94 6.26 -13.44
N HIS A 171 -11.81 5.61 -14.22
CA HIS A 171 -11.95 5.89 -15.66
C HIS A 171 -12.29 7.36 -15.92
N ARG A 172 -13.28 7.91 -15.19
CA ARG A 172 -13.66 9.32 -15.29
C ARG A 172 -12.48 10.23 -14.99
N LEU A 173 -11.83 10.07 -13.84
CA LEU A 173 -10.74 10.94 -13.38
C LEU A 173 -9.53 10.92 -14.33
N VAL A 174 -9.21 9.76 -14.91
CA VAL A 174 -8.15 9.65 -15.92
C VAL A 174 -8.59 10.38 -17.19
N THR A 175 -9.77 10.08 -17.75
CA THR A 175 -10.23 10.69 -19.02
C THR A 175 -10.45 12.20 -18.95
N SER A 176 -10.82 12.74 -17.78
CA SER A 176 -10.94 14.18 -17.54
C SER A 176 -9.60 14.88 -17.31
N ASN A 177 -8.49 14.14 -17.28
CA ASN A 177 -7.14 14.60 -16.90
C ASN A 177 -7.08 15.20 -15.47
N GLU A 178 -7.95 14.76 -14.56
CA GLU A 178 -7.88 15.14 -13.15
C GLU A 178 -6.72 14.43 -12.42
N ILE A 179 -6.35 13.23 -12.90
CA ILE A 179 -5.13 12.48 -12.52
C ILE A 179 -4.51 11.80 -13.74
N GLN A 180 -3.25 11.44 -13.63
CA GLN A 180 -2.55 10.62 -14.60
C GLN A 180 -3.12 9.20 -14.67
N GLY A 181 -2.88 8.51 -15.78
CA GLY A 181 -3.03 7.06 -15.87
C GLY A 181 -2.10 6.32 -14.88
N GLY A 182 -2.41 5.07 -14.59
CA GLY A 182 -1.74 4.34 -13.53
C GLY A 182 -2.15 2.88 -13.43
N ILE A 183 -2.10 2.33 -12.21
CA ILE A 183 -2.37 0.92 -11.95
C ILE A 183 -3.51 0.78 -10.93
N ALA A 184 -4.52 -0.01 -11.28
CA ALA A 184 -5.55 -0.46 -10.34
C ALA A 184 -5.28 -1.89 -9.85
N ALA A 185 -5.71 -2.20 -8.63
CA ALA A 185 -5.61 -3.53 -8.05
C ALA A 185 -6.91 -3.91 -7.36
N ASP A 186 -7.39 -5.11 -7.66
CA ASP A 186 -8.49 -5.76 -6.94
C ASP A 186 -8.07 -6.08 -5.49
N ASP A 187 -9.06 -6.36 -4.66
CA ASP A 187 -8.83 -6.96 -3.35
C ASP A 187 -8.10 -8.29 -3.48
N GLY A 188 -7.11 -8.50 -2.62
CA GLY A 188 -6.28 -9.70 -2.67
C GLY A 188 -5.23 -9.68 -3.78
N VAL A 189 -4.96 -8.53 -4.40
CA VAL A 189 -3.86 -8.35 -5.37
C VAL A 189 -2.79 -7.43 -4.79
N ALA A 190 -1.53 -7.81 -4.98
CA ALA A 190 -0.37 -7.00 -4.64
C ALA A 190 0.52 -6.77 -5.87
N ILE A 191 0.91 -5.51 -6.07
CA ILE A 191 1.85 -5.10 -7.12
C ILE A 191 3.20 -4.89 -6.45
N HIS A 192 4.19 -5.71 -6.81
CA HIS A 192 5.54 -5.62 -6.31
C HIS A 192 6.44 -4.87 -7.29
N TYR A 193 7.00 -3.77 -6.83
CA TYR A 193 7.96 -2.93 -7.54
C TYR A 193 9.39 -3.16 -7.04
N ILE A 194 10.34 -3.24 -7.96
CA ILE A 194 11.77 -3.11 -7.69
C ILE A 194 12.24 -1.79 -8.31
N GLY A 195 12.69 -0.86 -7.47
CA GLY A 195 12.81 0.53 -7.89
C GLY A 195 11.42 1.07 -8.22
N GLU A 196 11.25 1.60 -9.43
CA GLU A 196 9.96 2.14 -9.91
C GLU A 196 9.28 1.22 -10.93
N ASP A 197 9.92 0.09 -11.26
CA ASP A 197 9.44 -0.85 -12.27
C ASP A 197 8.66 -1.99 -11.61
N ILE A 198 7.54 -2.39 -12.24
CA ILE A 198 6.77 -3.55 -11.79
C ILE A 198 7.62 -4.79 -12.00
N HIS A 199 7.96 -5.45 -10.89
CA HIS A 199 8.68 -6.71 -10.89
C HIS A 199 7.72 -7.90 -11.03
N LYS A 200 6.65 -7.90 -10.23
CA LYS A 200 5.67 -8.99 -10.21
C LYS A 200 4.32 -8.49 -9.72
N ILE A 201 3.24 -9.13 -10.18
CA ILE A 201 1.89 -8.95 -9.65
C ILE A 201 1.43 -10.31 -9.14
N VAL A 202 0.99 -10.35 -7.89
CA VAL A 202 0.60 -11.58 -7.20
C VAL A 202 -0.80 -11.45 -6.62
N SER A 203 -1.47 -12.59 -6.38
CA SER A 203 -2.78 -12.59 -5.74
C SER A 203 -2.98 -13.71 -4.73
N SER A 204 -3.71 -13.39 -3.66
CA SER A 204 -4.27 -14.35 -2.70
C SER A 204 -5.61 -14.96 -3.15
N ARG A 205 -6.16 -14.52 -4.29
CA ARG A 205 -7.44 -14.97 -4.85
C ARG A 205 -7.27 -15.47 -6.29
N PRO A 206 -7.87 -16.61 -6.69
CA PRO A 206 -7.66 -17.16 -8.03
C PRO A 206 -8.08 -16.29 -9.21
N ARG A 207 -8.98 -15.32 -8.98
CA ARG A 207 -9.61 -14.51 -10.04
C ARG A 207 -9.36 -13.01 -9.92
N ALA A 208 -8.71 -12.54 -8.87
CA ALA A 208 -8.46 -11.12 -8.68
C ALA A 208 -7.29 -10.66 -9.57
N LYS A 209 -7.38 -9.44 -10.10
CA LYS A 209 -6.49 -8.92 -11.15
C LYS A 209 -5.96 -7.53 -10.85
N ALA A 210 -4.93 -7.15 -11.60
CA ALA A 210 -4.47 -5.78 -11.70
C ALA A 210 -4.72 -5.25 -13.11
N TYR A 211 -4.86 -3.94 -13.23
CA TYR A 211 -5.18 -3.28 -14.49
C TYR A 211 -4.30 -2.06 -14.67
N ARG A 212 -3.84 -1.83 -15.89
CA ARG A 212 -3.18 -0.58 -16.29
C ARG A 212 -4.20 0.30 -16.98
N LEU A 213 -4.36 1.52 -16.49
CA LEU A 213 -5.20 2.54 -17.11
C LEU A 213 -4.32 3.60 -17.77
N GLN A 214 -4.61 3.89 -19.03
CA GLN A 214 -3.93 4.90 -19.82
C GLN A 214 -4.95 5.72 -20.60
N GLN A 215 -4.57 6.94 -20.97
CA GLN A 215 -5.35 7.76 -21.88
C GLN A 215 -4.59 7.91 -23.20
N PHE A 216 -5.30 7.69 -24.30
CA PHE A 216 -4.82 7.93 -25.66
C PHE A 216 -5.92 8.68 -26.43
N ASP A 217 -5.62 9.85 -26.98
CA ASP A 217 -6.60 10.70 -27.71
C ASP A 217 -7.95 10.87 -26.98
N HIS A 218 -7.90 11.22 -25.69
CA HIS A 218 -9.10 11.36 -24.83
C HIS A 218 -9.94 10.10 -24.63
N LYS A 219 -9.44 8.93 -25.03
CA LYS A 219 -10.06 7.63 -24.76
C LYS A 219 -9.29 6.92 -23.66
N MET A 220 -10.05 6.35 -22.73
CA MET A 220 -9.53 5.44 -21.72
C MET A 220 -9.15 4.12 -22.39
N ILE A 221 -7.97 3.60 -22.06
CA ILE A 221 -7.54 2.24 -22.36
C ILE A 221 -7.22 1.54 -21.03
N GLU A 222 -7.94 0.46 -20.75
CA GLU A 222 -7.70 -0.40 -19.59
C GLU A 222 -7.18 -1.74 -20.10
N THR A 223 -6.04 -2.18 -19.56
CA THR A 223 -5.40 -3.43 -19.92
C THR A 223 -5.24 -4.28 -18.66
N GLU A 224 -5.83 -5.49 -18.65
CA GLU A 224 -5.56 -6.48 -17.61
C GLU A 224 -4.07 -6.86 -17.63
N LEU A 225 -3.46 -6.89 -16.46
CA LEU A 225 -2.06 -7.29 -16.28
C LEU A 225 -2.00 -8.75 -15.80
N GLU A 226 -0.93 -9.44 -16.18
CA GLU A 226 -0.70 -10.81 -15.75
C GLU A 226 -0.51 -10.87 -14.22
N THR A 227 -1.36 -11.67 -13.56
CA THR A 227 -1.36 -11.85 -12.10
C THR A 227 -1.09 -13.31 -11.76
N VAL A 228 -0.11 -13.54 -10.87
CA VAL A 228 0.27 -14.88 -10.40
C VAL A 228 -0.47 -15.22 -9.10
N PHE A 229 -1.32 -16.24 -9.11
CA PHE A 229 -1.96 -16.74 -7.89
C PHE A 229 -0.93 -17.45 -7.00
N LEU A 230 -0.92 -17.11 -5.71
CA LEU A 230 0.06 -17.62 -4.74
C LEU A 230 -0.32 -18.96 -4.10
N GLY A 231 -1.59 -19.37 -4.15
CA GLY A 231 -2.05 -20.61 -3.51
C GLY A 231 -1.91 -21.87 -4.37
N ALA A 232 -1.01 -21.84 -5.37
CA ALA A 232 -0.73 -22.96 -6.26
C ALA A 232 0.35 -23.89 -5.69
#